data_AF-A0A087E048-F1
#
_entry.id   AF-A0A087E048-F1
#
_cell.length_a   1.000
_cell.length_b   1.000
_cell.length_c   1.000
_cell.angle_alpha   90.00
_cell.angle_beta   90.00
_cell.angle_gamma   90.00
#
_symmetry.space_group_name_H-M   'P 1'
#
loop_
_entity.id
_entity.type
_entity.pdbx_description
1 polymer ?
#
loop_
_entity_poly.entity_id
_entity_poly.type
_entity_poly.pdbx_seq_one_letter_code
_entity_poly.pdbx_strand_id
1 'polypeptide(L)'
;MCADIEGRVCVVFAAGEYYASPDYRPIVVPGGAFVVAADGGLDHARAAGVSPDVVVGDFDSLEGARPAAGADTIALPPLKDDPDLLSALKVAWSRGCRTFHVYGALGGRIDHTLSAIRLMALVAHHGGIGFLHGDGTIVTAICDARLDFPANDVAAGHMVSVFSHSDVSRGVNEPGLKYEMLDGTLTSDAVQGVSNEFRPGVPASVGVREGTLVVTFPAEAPMPRVARRHAFGGDLGTLDTRVSPLLRG
;
A
#
# COMPACT_ATOMS: atom_id res chain seq x y z
N MET A 1 -7.66 7.19 22.83
CA MET A 1 -8.72 7.63 21.91
C MET A 1 -8.28 7.18 20.53
N CYS A 2 -9.08 6.37 19.81
CA CYS A 2 -8.73 5.98 18.44
C CYS A 2 -9.09 7.11 17.49
N ALA A 3 -8.19 7.45 16.56
CA ALA A 3 -8.43 8.45 15.53
C ALA A 3 -8.48 7.76 14.16
N ASP A 4 -9.42 8.20 13.32
CA ASP A 4 -9.51 7.82 11.91
C ASP A 4 -8.42 8.55 11.11
N ILE A 5 -8.15 8.07 9.89
CA ILE A 5 -7.18 8.71 9.00
C ILE A 5 -7.81 9.93 8.35
N GLU A 6 -7.39 11.11 8.79
CA GLU A 6 -7.71 12.38 8.13
C GLU A 6 -6.65 12.69 7.06
N GLY A 7 -7.07 12.86 5.81
CA GLY A 7 -6.19 13.23 4.71
C GLY A 7 -6.81 12.97 3.34
N ARG A 8 -6.25 13.59 2.30
CA ARG A 8 -6.70 13.36 0.92
C ARG A 8 -6.37 11.91 0.50
N VAL A 9 -7.21 11.31 -0.32
CA VAL A 9 -6.93 10.02 -0.95
C VAL A 9 -6.02 10.23 -2.16
N CYS A 10 -5.02 9.37 -2.32
CA CYS A 10 -4.18 9.29 -3.49
C CYS A 10 -4.38 7.95 -4.21
N VAL A 11 -4.43 7.97 -5.54
CA VAL A 11 -4.30 6.78 -6.38
C VAL A 11 -2.97 6.85 -7.12
N VAL A 12 -2.17 5.80 -7.01
CA VAL A 12 -0.88 5.68 -7.68
C VAL A 12 -0.96 4.56 -8.71
N PHE A 13 -0.62 4.89 -9.96
CA PHE A 13 -0.41 3.92 -11.02
C PHE A 13 1.09 3.66 -11.14
N ALA A 14 1.54 2.45 -10.80
CA ALA A 14 2.92 2.00 -11.01
C ALA A 14 3.05 1.14 -12.28
N ALA A 15 4.28 0.79 -12.65
CA ALA A 15 4.65 0.16 -13.91
C ALA A 15 4.67 -1.39 -13.88
N GLY A 16 4.18 -2.02 -12.81
CA GLY A 16 4.12 -3.48 -12.68
C GLY A 16 2.88 -4.08 -13.32
N GLU A 17 2.53 -5.30 -12.88
CA GLU A 17 1.48 -6.11 -13.51
C GLU A 17 0.06 -5.58 -13.21
N TYR A 18 -0.79 -5.59 -14.24
CA TYR A 18 -2.23 -5.33 -14.14
C TYR A 18 -2.98 -6.58 -14.59
N TYR A 19 -3.51 -7.31 -13.61
CA TYR A 19 -4.09 -8.63 -13.83
C TYR A 19 -5.42 -8.54 -14.59
N ALA A 20 -5.67 -9.46 -15.52
CA ALA A 20 -6.92 -9.56 -16.27
C ALA A 20 -7.87 -10.65 -15.72
N SER A 21 -7.64 -11.12 -14.48
CA SER A 21 -8.44 -12.16 -13.84
C SER A 21 -9.86 -11.66 -13.50
N PRO A 22 -10.90 -12.53 -13.52
CA PRO A 22 -12.23 -12.17 -13.03
C PRO A 22 -12.25 -11.63 -11.60
N ASP A 23 -11.28 -12.04 -10.78
CA ASP A 23 -11.15 -11.63 -9.37
C ASP A 23 -10.39 -10.29 -9.23
N TYR A 24 -9.77 -9.82 -10.31
CA TYR A 24 -9.14 -8.50 -10.32
C TYR A 24 -10.22 -7.43 -10.42
N ARG A 25 -10.41 -6.70 -9.32
CA ARG A 25 -11.35 -5.58 -9.30
C ARG A 25 -10.88 -4.46 -10.21
N PRO A 26 -11.80 -3.78 -10.91
CA PRO A 26 -11.45 -2.61 -11.69
C PRO A 26 -10.73 -1.56 -10.86
N ILE A 27 -9.86 -0.80 -11.50
CA ILE A 27 -9.23 0.38 -10.90
C ILE A 27 -10.34 1.36 -10.50
N VAL A 28 -10.33 1.79 -9.23
CA VAL A 28 -11.28 2.77 -8.73
C VAL A 28 -10.52 4.04 -8.38
N VAL A 29 -10.89 5.15 -9.02
CA VAL A 29 -10.39 6.49 -8.68
C VAL A 29 -11.53 7.29 -8.04
N PRO A 30 -11.54 7.46 -6.70
CA PRO A 30 -12.57 8.24 -6.03
C PRO A 30 -12.58 9.69 -6.50
N GLY A 31 -13.76 10.32 -6.54
CA GLY A 31 -13.87 11.74 -6.85
C GLY A 31 -13.03 12.60 -5.90
N GLY A 32 -12.22 13.51 -6.45
CA GLY A 32 -11.33 14.38 -5.68
C GLY A 32 -10.02 13.73 -5.20
N ALA A 33 -9.79 12.45 -5.53
CA ALA A 33 -8.49 11.81 -5.29
C ALA A 33 -7.37 12.58 -6.02
N PHE A 34 -6.17 12.54 -5.45
CA PHE A 34 -4.95 12.97 -6.13
C PHE A 34 -4.39 11.78 -6.90
N VAL A 35 -4.05 11.94 -8.17
CA VAL A 35 -3.60 10.83 -9.02
C VAL A 35 -2.14 11.03 -9.38
N VAL A 36 -1.30 10.02 -9.12
CA VAL A 36 0.11 10.01 -9.50
C VAL A 36 0.39 8.83 -10.40
N ALA A 37 1.04 9.06 -11.54
CA ALA A 37 1.61 8.00 -12.36
C ALA A 37 3.12 7.90 -12.09
N ALA A 38 3.59 6.72 -11.71
CA ALA A 38 4.99 6.40 -11.51
C ALA A 38 5.53 5.65 -12.74
N ASP A 39 6.42 6.31 -13.47
CA ASP A 39 7.13 5.81 -14.63
C ASP A 39 6.19 5.16 -15.67
N GLY A 40 6.37 3.88 -16.04
CA GLY A 40 5.47 3.12 -16.93
C GLY A 40 3.99 3.14 -16.54
N GLY A 41 3.66 3.46 -15.28
CA GLY A 41 2.29 3.62 -14.79
C GLY A 41 1.48 4.69 -15.53
N LEU A 42 2.12 5.62 -16.25
CA LEU A 42 1.42 6.60 -17.09
C LEU A 42 0.63 5.93 -18.22
N ASP A 43 1.18 4.89 -18.83
CA ASP A 43 0.51 4.19 -19.93
C ASP A 43 -0.71 3.41 -19.42
N HIS A 44 -0.62 2.83 -18.23
CA HIS A 44 -1.76 2.22 -17.56
C HIS A 44 -2.85 3.24 -17.17
N ALA A 45 -2.46 4.41 -16.65
CA ALA A 45 -3.41 5.48 -16.35
C ALA A 45 -4.17 5.92 -17.63
N ARG A 46 -3.46 6.09 -18.74
CA ARG A 46 -4.05 6.43 -20.05
C ARG A 46 -5.00 5.35 -20.55
N ALA A 47 -4.60 4.08 -20.47
CA ALA A 47 -5.44 2.95 -20.86
C ALA A 47 -6.74 2.87 -20.02
N ALA A 48 -6.67 3.27 -18.74
CA ALA A 48 -7.83 3.38 -17.85
C ALA A 48 -8.67 4.65 -18.07
N GLY A 49 -8.29 5.53 -19.00
CA GLY A 49 -8.97 6.81 -19.22
C GLY A 49 -8.77 7.83 -18.10
N VAL A 50 -7.74 7.64 -17.26
CA VAL A 50 -7.42 8.49 -16.11
C VAL A 50 -6.29 9.44 -16.48
N SER A 51 -6.49 10.73 -16.21
CA SER A 51 -5.44 11.75 -16.33
C SER A 51 -4.75 11.94 -14.98
N PRO A 52 -3.45 11.63 -14.84
CA PRO A 52 -2.73 11.87 -13.60
C PRO A 52 -2.59 13.38 -13.30
N ASP A 53 -2.64 13.75 -12.01
CA ASP A 53 -2.28 15.10 -11.55
C ASP A 53 -0.76 15.30 -11.60
N VAL A 54 0.02 14.24 -11.36
CA VAL A 54 1.48 14.26 -11.46
C VAL A 54 1.99 12.98 -12.11
N VAL A 55 3.03 13.10 -12.94
CA VAL A 55 3.83 11.98 -13.44
C VAL A 55 5.23 12.08 -12.85
N VAL A 56 5.75 10.99 -12.29
CA VAL A 56 7.09 10.92 -11.70
C VAL A 56 7.85 9.72 -12.24
N GLY A 57 9.08 9.90 -12.70
CA GLY A 57 9.86 8.80 -13.29
C GLY A 57 11.09 9.27 -14.06
N ASP A 58 11.94 8.33 -14.44
CA ASP A 58 13.00 8.53 -15.46
C ASP A 58 12.49 8.21 -16.88
N PHE A 59 11.29 7.61 -16.99
CA PHE A 59 10.55 7.39 -18.24
C PHE A 59 11.24 6.40 -19.19
N ASP A 60 11.99 5.45 -18.64
CA ASP A 60 12.66 4.39 -19.40
C ASP A 60 11.75 3.20 -19.68
N SER A 61 10.71 3.00 -18.86
CA SER A 61 9.74 1.90 -18.99
C SER A 61 8.42 2.32 -19.66
N LEU A 62 8.36 3.52 -20.26
CA LEU A 62 7.21 3.95 -21.06
C LEU A 62 7.23 3.31 -22.45
N GLU A 63 6.10 2.71 -22.84
CA GLU A 63 5.86 2.27 -24.21
C GLU A 63 5.19 3.37 -25.05
N GLY A 64 4.38 4.21 -24.38
CA GLY A 64 3.65 5.31 -24.99
C GLY A 64 4.43 6.61 -25.12
N ALA A 65 3.73 7.68 -25.47
CA ALA A 65 4.33 9.00 -25.60
C ALA A 65 4.82 9.52 -24.23
N ARG A 66 6.03 10.09 -24.19
CA ARG A 66 6.54 10.74 -22.98
C ARG A 66 5.60 11.86 -22.50
N PRO A 67 5.49 12.10 -21.18
CA PRO A 67 4.72 13.21 -20.67
C PRO A 67 5.30 14.54 -21.18
N ALA A 68 4.43 15.54 -21.35
CA ALA A 68 4.90 16.89 -21.64
C ALA A 68 5.73 17.41 -20.44
N ALA A 69 6.84 18.08 -20.72
CA ALA A 69 7.58 18.78 -19.68
C ALA A 69 6.71 19.90 -19.10
N GLY A 70 6.64 20.00 -17.78
CA GLY A 70 5.76 20.96 -17.10
C GLY A 70 5.75 20.77 -15.58
N ALA A 71 4.94 21.58 -14.90
CA ALA A 71 4.83 21.58 -13.44
C ALA A 71 4.30 20.25 -12.86
N ASP A 72 3.61 19.47 -13.67
CA ASP A 72 2.98 18.21 -13.30
C ASP A 72 3.84 16.99 -13.68
N THR A 73 5.07 17.22 -14.17
CA THR A 73 6.01 16.16 -14.54
C THR A 73 7.30 16.31 -13.73
N ILE A 74 7.60 15.32 -12.89
CA ILE A 74 8.81 15.24 -12.08
C ILE A 74 9.74 14.20 -12.72
N ALA A 75 10.67 14.68 -13.54
CA ALA A 75 11.69 13.82 -14.14
C ALA A 75 12.76 13.48 -13.08
N LEU A 76 13.00 12.18 -12.89
CA LEU A 76 14.02 11.66 -11.99
C LEU A 76 15.24 11.17 -12.77
N PRO A 77 16.44 11.20 -12.15
CA PRO A 77 17.62 10.61 -12.77
C PRO A 77 17.49 9.07 -12.80
N PRO A 78 18.02 8.38 -13.84
CA PRO A 78 17.95 6.91 -13.93
C PRO A 78 18.65 6.19 -12.77
N LEU A 79 19.70 6.81 -12.22
CA LEU A 79 20.37 6.34 -11.02
C LEU A 79 19.92 7.22 -9.85
N LYS A 80 19.21 6.60 -8.90
CA LYS A 80 18.59 7.25 -7.74
C LYS A 80 18.45 6.26 -6.59
N ASP A 81 18.41 6.77 -5.37
CA ASP A 81 18.16 5.94 -4.18
C ASP A 81 16.68 5.61 -3.99
N ASP A 82 15.81 6.55 -4.37
CA ASP A 82 14.37 6.40 -4.23
C ASP A 82 13.78 5.67 -5.45
N PRO A 83 13.15 4.50 -5.28
CA PRO A 83 12.32 3.92 -6.33
C PRO A 83 11.22 4.90 -6.76
N ASP A 84 10.76 4.84 -8.01
CA ASP A 84 9.73 5.75 -8.52
C ASP A 84 8.45 5.72 -7.69
N LEU A 85 8.07 4.55 -7.16
CA LEU A 85 6.95 4.42 -6.24
C LEU A 85 7.15 5.21 -4.93
N LEU A 86 8.35 5.21 -4.35
CA LEU A 86 8.63 6.03 -3.15
C LEU A 86 8.53 7.52 -3.48
N SER A 87 9.05 7.93 -4.63
CA SER A 87 8.94 9.32 -5.10
C SER A 87 7.48 9.73 -5.29
N ALA A 88 6.64 8.88 -5.89
CA ALA A 88 5.20 9.10 -6.03
C ALA A 88 4.50 9.28 -4.67
N LEU A 89 4.82 8.41 -3.70
CA LEU A 89 4.28 8.50 -2.34
C LEU A 89 4.72 9.78 -1.64
N LYS A 90 5.99 10.19 -1.74
CA LYS A 90 6.52 11.45 -1.19
C LYS A 90 5.80 12.67 -1.77
N VAL A 91 5.62 12.71 -3.08
CA VAL A 91 4.91 13.80 -3.78
C VAL A 91 3.48 13.89 -3.26
N ALA A 92 2.73 12.79 -3.26
CA ALA A 92 1.36 12.78 -2.78
C ALA A 92 1.26 13.11 -1.28
N TRP A 93 2.20 12.63 -0.45
CA TRP A 93 2.29 12.97 0.96
C TRP A 93 2.43 14.48 1.18
N SER A 94 3.28 15.15 0.40
CA SER A 94 3.47 16.61 0.44
C SER A 94 2.21 17.40 0.04
N ARG A 95 1.30 16.78 -0.74
CA ARG A 95 0.00 17.33 -1.12
C ARG A 95 -1.11 17.02 -0.09
N GLY A 96 -0.76 16.51 1.09
CA GLY A 96 -1.70 16.21 2.18
C GLY A 96 -2.39 14.86 2.06
N CYS A 97 -1.93 13.98 1.16
CA CYS A 97 -2.50 12.64 1.03
C CYS A 97 -2.01 11.73 2.17
N ARG A 98 -2.93 10.97 2.79
CA ARG A 98 -2.60 10.01 3.86
C ARG A 98 -3.17 8.61 3.63
N THR A 99 -4.00 8.45 2.61
CA THR A 99 -4.56 7.17 2.17
C THR A 99 -4.13 6.95 0.72
N PHE A 100 -3.47 5.83 0.45
CA PHE A 100 -2.90 5.52 -0.87
C PHE A 100 -3.50 4.23 -1.41
N HIS A 101 -3.99 4.25 -2.63
CA HIS A 101 -4.33 3.05 -3.41
C HIS A 101 -3.31 2.92 -4.52
N VAL A 102 -2.53 1.84 -4.53
CA VAL A 102 -1.45 1.64 -5.49
C VAL A 102 -1.77 0.44 -6.37
N TYR A 103 -1.81 0.68 -7.67
CA TYR A 103 -2.00 -0.35 -8.70
C TYR A 103 -0.67 -0.59 -9.44
N GLY A 104 -0.47 -1.79 -9.96
CA GLY A 104 0.77 -2.14 -10.69
C GLY A 104 2.01 -2.23 -9.80
N ALA A 105 1.85 -2.58 -8.52
CA ALA A 105 2.96 -2.69 -7.57
C ALA A 105 3.13 -4.10 -6.97
N LEU A 106 2.28 -5.05 -7.38
CA LEU A 106 2.36 -6.47 -7.03
C LEU A 106 2.49 -7.28 -8.32
N GLY A 107 3.39 -8.26 -8.35
CA GLY A 107 3.60 -9.13 -9.51
C GLY A 107 4.83 -8.79 -10.35
N GLY A 108 5.09 -9.64 -11.35
CA GLY A 108 6.29 -9.55 -12.20
C GLY A 108 7.58 -9.73 -11.40
N ARG A 109 8.28 -8.62 -11.15
CA ARG A 109 9.55 -8.60 -10.41
C ARG A 109 9.33 -8.67 -8.89
N ILE A 110 9.80 -9.77 -8.28
CA ILE A 110 9.62 -10.02 -6.85
C ILE A 110 10.30 -8.97 -5.97
N ASP A 111 11.44 -8.45 -6.38
CA ASP A 111 12.18 -7.40 -5.68
C ASP A 111 11.40 -6.08 -5.64
N HIS A 112 10.68 -5.73 -6.71
CA HIS A 112 9.78 -4.58 -6.72
C HIS A 112 8.58 -4.80 -5.80
N THR A 113 8.00 -6.00 -5.80
CA THR A 113 6.90 -6.37 -4.90
C THR A 113 7.32 -6.25 -3.43
N LEU A 114 8.49 -6.79 -3.06
CA LEU A 114 9.03 -6.67 -1.71
C LEU A 114 9.30 -5.21 -1.32
N SER A 115 9.83 -4.41 -2.24
CA SER A 115 10.02 -2.98 -2.05
C SER A 115 8.70 -2.27 -1.78
N ALA A 116 7.66 -2.51 -2.59
CA ALA A 116 6.34 -1.90 -2.42
C ALA A 116 5.72 -2.24 -1.05
N ILE A 117 5.84 -3.48 -0.59
CA ILE A 117 5.36 -3.91 0.74
C ILE A 117 6.09 -3.14 1.85
N ARG A 118 7.41 -2.96 1.74
CA ARG A 118 8.19 -2.15 2.70
C ARG A 118 7.75 -0.69 2.69
N LEU A 119 7.40 -0.14 1.53
CA LEU A 119 6.87 1.22 1.43
C LEU A 119 5.51 1.37 2.12
N MET A 120 4.66 0.33 2.13
CA MET A 120 3.42 0.38 2.91
C MET A 120 3.73 0.46 4.42
N ALA A 121 4.73 -0.28 4.89
CA ALA A 121 5.18 -0.20 6.28
C ALA A 121 5.76 1.17 6.62
N LEU A 122 6.54 1.78 5.71
CA LEU A 122 7.03 3.16 5.85
C LEU A 122 5.86 4.15 5.97
N VAL A 123 4.87 4.06 5.08
CA VAL A 123 3.66 4.90 5.12
C VAL A 123 2.92 4.72 6.44
N ALA A 124 2.76 3.48 6.91
CA ALA A 124 2.09 3.18 8.18
C ALA A 124 2.83 3.77 9.40
N HIS A 125 4.17 3.66 9.44
CA HIS A 125 4.99 4.25 10.51
C HIS A 125 4.84 5.77 10.64
N HIS A 126 4.55 6.48 9.56
CA HIS A 126 4.31 7.92 9.57
C HIS A 126 2.84 8.29 9.73
N GLY A 127 1.97 7.32 9.97
CA GLY A 127 0.53 7.54 10.07
C GLY A 127 -0.08 7.92 8.73
N GLY A 128 0.21 7.15 7.68
CA GLY A 128 -0.65 6.99 6.53
C GLY A 128 -1.21 5.57 6.49
N ILE A 129 -1.93 5.23 5.42
CA ILE A 129 -2.27 3.87 5.05
C ILE A 129 -2.09 3.71 3.54
N GLY A 130 -1.51 2.60 3.11
CA GLY A 130 -1.40 2.27 1.70
C GLY A 130 -1.93 0.86 1.41
N PHE A 131 -2.70 0.74 0.34
CA PHE A 131 -3.25 -0.52 -0.15
C PHE A 131 -2.65 -0.80 -1.52
N LEU A 132 -1.84 -1.86 -1.63
CA LEU A 132 -1.36 -2.39 -2.90
C LEU A 132 -2.42 -3.35 -3.47
N HIS A 133 -2.87 -3.11 -4.70
CA HIS A 133 -3.88 -3.94 -5.37
C HIS A 133 -3.22 -4.82 -6.43
N GLY A 134 -3.48 -6.12 -6.39
CA GLY A 134 -2.94 -7.07 -7.37
C GLY A 134 -3.45 -8.48 -7.18
N ASP A 135 -3.72 -9.17 -8.29
CA ASP A 135 -4.12 -10.59 -8.34
C ASP A 135 -5.23 -10.99 -7.34
N GLY A 136 -6.31 -10.21 -7.29
CA GLY A 136 -7.42 -10.47 -6.36
C GLY A 136 -7.06 -10.32 -4.87
N THR A 137 -5.88 -9.79 -4.55
CA THR A 137 -5.36 -9.59 -3.20
C THR A 137 -5.05 -8.11 -2.95
N ILE A 138 -5.20 -7.71 -1.70
CA ILE A 138 -4.72 -6.43 -1.20
C ILE A 138 -3.64 -6.69 -0.17
N VAL A 139 -2.53 -5.95 -0.30
CA VAL A 139 -1.46 -5.91 0.71
C VAL A 139 -1.41 -4.52 1.32
N THR A 140 -1.43 -4.46 2.65
CA THR A 140 -1.33 -3.22 3.42
C THR A 140 -0.36 -3.41 4.59
N ALA A 141 -0.03 -2.31 5.27
CA ALA A 141 0.63 -2.37 6.56
C ALA A 141 -0.06 -1.47 7.59
N ILE A 142 0.03 -1.84 8.86
CA ILE A 142 -0.46 -1.04 9.99
C ILE A 142 0.63 -0.94 11.05
N CYS A 143 0.82 0.24 11.63
CA CYS A 143 1.70 0.50 12.75
C CYS A 143 0.85 1.00 13.91
N ASP A 144 0.92 0.35 15.07
CA ASP A 144 0.19 0.73 16.29
C ASP A 144 -1.28 1.09 16.03
N ALA A 145 -1.95 0.24 15.24
CA ALA A 145 -3.27 0.50 14.70
C ALA A 145 -4.06 -0.81 14.55
N ARG A 146 -5.30 -0.69 14.07
CA ARG A 146 -6.14 -1.81 13.69
C ARG A 146 -6.89 -1.55 12.39
N LEU A 147 -7.16 -2.63 11.67
CA LEU A 147 -8.08 -2.71 10.54
C LEU A 147 -9.39 -3.29 11.05
N ASP A 148 -10.47 -2.53 10.96
CA ASP A 148 -11.83 -2.96 11.31
C ASP A 148 -12.60 -3.27 10.01
N PHE A 149 -12.87 -4.54 9.74
CA PHE A 149 -13.65 -5.01 8.60
C PHE A 149 -15.13 -5.15 9.00
N PRO A 150 -16.07 -4.57 8.23
CA PRO A 150 -17.48 -4.84 8.45
C PRO A 150 -17.82 -6.31 8.14
N ALA A 151 -18.98 -6.77 8.63
CA ALA A 151 -19.49 -8.10 8.32
C ALA A 151 -19.51 -8.34 6.80
N ASN A 152 -19.01 -9.49 6.38
CA ASN A 152 -18.82 -9.85 4.97
C ASN A 152 -18.93 -11.35 4.76
N ASP A 153 -19.03 -11.76 3.50
CA ASP A 153 -19.21 -13.15 3.08
C ASP A 153 -18.13 -13.56 2.06
N VAL A 154 -16.88 -13.16 2.34
CA VAL A 154 -15.70 -13.57 1.55
C VAL A 154 -15.62 -15.09 1.51
N ALA A 155 -15.32 -15.65 0.33
CA ALA A 155 -15.38 -17.08 0.12
C ALA A 155 -14.32 -17.82 0.97
N ALA A 156 -14.69 -19.00 1.48
CA ALA A 156 -13.75 -19.84 2.22
C ALA A 156 -12.54 -20.21 1.35
N GLY A 157 -11.35 -20.23 1.94
CA GLY A 157 -10.08 -20.42 1.22
C GLY A 157 -9.47 -19.15 0.62
N HIS A 158 -10.14 -18.00 0.69
CA HIS A 158 -9.55 -16.71 0.38
C HIS A 158 -8.97 -16.09 1.66
N MET A 159 -7.63 -16.10 1.75
CA MET A 159 -6.96 -16.00 3.03
C MET A 159 -6.68 -14.55 3.47
N VAL A 160 -6.81 -14.32 4.77
CA VAL A 160 -6.21 -13.19 5.48
C VAL A 160 -4.91 -13.66 6.12
N SER A 161 -3.80 -12.97 5.88
CA SER A 161 -2.52 -13.32 6.51
C SER A 161 -1.87 -12.10 7.14
N VAL A 162 -1.19 -12.34 8.26
CA VAL A 162 -0.61 -11.31 9.12
C VAL A 162 0.84 -11.68 9.40
N PHE A 163 1.74 -10.75 9.11
CA PHE A 163 3.18 -10.90 9.29
C PHE A 163 3.73 -9.74 10.12
N SER A 164 4.64 -10.03 11.04
CA SER A 164 5.38 -8.96 11.71
C SER A 164 6.39 -8.36 10.74
N HIS A 165 6.30 -7.05 10.52
CA HIS A 165 7.34 -6.27 9.82
C HIS A 165 8.44 -5.83 10.79
N SER A 166 8.07 -5.52 12.03
CA SER A 166 9.01 -5.27 13.12
C SER A 166 9.67 -6.57 13.57
N ASP A 167 10.85 -6.47 14.21
CA ASP A 167 11.50 -7.62 14.87
C ASP A 167 10.54 -8.35 15.80
N VAL A 168 9.73 -7.59 16.55
CA VAL A 168 8.65 -8.08 17.40
C VAL A 168 7.45 -7.14 17.32
N SER A 169 6.27 -7.71 17.07
CA SER A 169 4.97 -7.04 17.18
C SER A 169 4.17 -7.63 18.34
N ARG A 170 3.69 -6.77 19.25
CA ARG A 170 3.04 -7.16 20.50
C ARG A 170 1.58 -6.71 20.56
N GLY A 171 0.77 -7.48 21.26
CA GLY A 171 -0.66 -7.24 21.38
C GLY A 171 -1.36 -7.37 20.04
N VAL A 172 -1.01 -8.41 19.29
CA VAL A 172 -1.68 -8.79 18.04
C VAL A 172 -3.05 -9.39 18.37
N ASN A 173 -4.10 -8.86 17.77
CA ASN A 173 -5.48 -9.27 18.01
C ASN A 173 -6.21 -9.47 16.68
N GLU A 174 -6.90 -10.61 16.57
CA GLU A 174 -7.59 -11.06 15.35
C GLU A 174 -9.05 -11.52 15.62
N PRO A 175 -9.87 -10.77 16.39
CA PRO A 175 -11.24 -11.19 16.65
C PRO A 175 -12.08 -11.15 15.38
N GLY A 176 -13.08 -12.04 15.27
CA GLY A 176 -13.94 -12.06 14.08
C GLY A 176 -13.45 -12.99 12.97
N LEU A 177 -12.15 -13.26 12.90
CA LEU A 177 -11.56 -14.23 11.99
C LEU A 177 -11.78 -15.68 12.48
N LYS A 178 -11.51 -16.66 11.62
CA LYS A 178 -11.69 -18.08 11.90
C LYS A 178 -10.78 -18.59 13.00
N TYR A 179 -9.50 -18.19 12.97
CA TYR A 179 -8.53 -18.46 14.02
C TYR A 179 -8.29 -17.17 14.80
N GLU A 180 -9.00 -17.00 15.91
CA GLU A 180 -8.86 -15.77 16.70
C GLU A 180 -7.55 -15.75 17.49
N MET A 181 -6.89 -14.59 17.48
CA MET A 181 -5.74 -14.28 18.31
C MET A 181 -6.12 -13.18 19.31
N LEU A 182 -5.73 -13.35 20.57
CA LEU A 182 -5.92 -12.36 21.63
C LEU A 182 -4.58 -12.08 22.31
N ASP A 183 -4.15 -10.82 22.28
CA ASP A 183 -2.89 -10.32 22.87
C ASP A 183 -1.63 -11.14 22.48
N GLY A 184 -1.58 -11.58 21.22
CA GLY A 184 -0.46 -12.36 20.69
C GLY A 184 0.83 -11.57 20.51
N THR A 185 1.94 -12.28 20.36
CA THR A 185 3.24 -11.73 19.98
C THR A 185 3.74 -12.44 18.73
N LEU A 186 4.07 -11.68 17.69
CA LEU A 186 4.66 -12.18 16.45
C LEU A 186 6.07 -11.63 16.30
N THR A 187 7.02 -12.49 15.93
CA THR A 187 8.38 -12.08 15.56
C THR A 187 8.50 -12.00 14.03
N SER A 188 9.52 -11.31 13.51
CA SER A 188 9.72 -11.16 12.06
C SER A 188 9.97 -12.49 11.32
N ASP A 189 10.36 -13.54 12.04
CA ASP A 189 10.57 -14.91 11.56
C ASP A 189 9.40 -15.87 11.87
N ALA A 190 8.36 -15.38 12.55
CA ALA A 190 7.16 -16.15 12.85
C ALA A 190 6.26 -16.29 11.60
N VAL A 191 5.75 -17.49 11.37
CA VAL A 191 4.79 -17.81 10.29
C VAL A 191 3.41 -18.19 10.81
N GLN A 192 3.16 -18.08 12.11
CA GLN A 192 1.91 -18.50 12.74
C GLN A 192 0.70 -17.62 12.40
N GLY A 193 0.91 -16.43 11.81
CA GLY A 193 -0.16 -15.51 11.39
C GLY A 193 -0.65 -15.70 9.95
N VAL A 194 -0.19 -16.74 9.24
CA VAL A 194 -0.59 -17.00 7.85
C VAL A 194 -1.87 -17.81 7.77
N SER A 195 -2.61 -17.64 6.68
CA SER A 195 -3.71 -18.53 6.31
C SER A 195 -4.89 -18.54 7.30
N ASN A 196 -5.35 -17.35 7.69
CA ASN A 196 -6.62 -17.15 8.39
C ASN A 196 -7.76 -16.84 7.41
N GLU A 197 -9.01 -16.82 7.87
CA GLU A 197 -10.20 -16.61 7.03
C GLU A 197 -11.21 -15.70 7.72
N PHE A 198 -11.96 -14.92 6.95
CA PHE A 198 -13.15 -14.23 7.46
C PHE A 198 -14.24 -15.26 7.81
N ARG A 199 -15.06 -14.95 8.82
CA ARG A 199 -16.25 -15.72 9.14
C ARG A 199 -17.48 -15.09 8.48
N PRO A 200 -18.32 -15.86 7.75
CA PRO A 200 -19.49 -15.31 7.07
C PRO A 200 -20.41 -14.53 8.00
N GLY A 201 -20.79 -13.32 7.59
CA GLY A 201 -21.67 -12.42 8.34
C GLY A 201 -21.11 -11.86 9.64
N VAL A 202 -19.82 -12.06 9.96
CA VAL A 202 -19.21 -11.61 11.22
C VAL A 202 -18.22 -10.47 10.93
N PRO A 203 -18.32 -9.32 11.62
CA PRO A 203 -17.28 -8.29 11.52
C PRO A 203 -15.96 -8.80 12.12
N ALA A 204 -14.84 -8.37 11.54
CA ALA A 204 -13.52 -8.83 11.94
C ALA A 204 -12.55 -7.68 12.14
N SER A 205 -11.51 -7.91 12.93
CA SER A 205 -10.44 -6.94 13.12
C SER A 205 -9.09 -7.62 13.08
N VAL A 206 -8.09 -6.92 12.54
CA VAL A 206 -6.67 -7.26 12.68
C VAL A 206 -5.99 -6.04 13.28
N GLY A 207 -5.38 -6.18 14.45
CA GLY A 207 -4.76 -5.04 15.12
C GLY A 207 -3.51 -5.40 15.89
N VAL A 208 -2.65 -4.40 16.07
CA VAL A 208 -1.41 -4.48 16.85
C VAL A 208 -1.40 -3.35 17.87
N ARG A 209 -0.84 -3.62 19.06
CA ARG A 209 -0.68 -2.58 20.08
C ARG A 209 0.65 -1.85 19.94
N GLU A 210 1.70 -2.60 19.64
CA GLU A 210 3.07 -2.12 19.50
C GLU A 210 3.77 -2.87 18.35
N GLY A 211 4.27 -2.13 17.37
CA GLY A 211 4.96 -2.65 16.19
C GLY A 211 4.15 -2.50 14.90
N THR A 212 4.73 -3.00 13.82
CA THR A 212 4.17 -2.90 12.47
C THR A 212 3.86 -4.27 11.90
N LEU A 213 2.64 -4.45 11.41
CA LEU A 213 2.19 -5.65 10.72
C LEU A 213 2.03 -5.37 9.23
N VAL A 214 2.43 -6.34 8.40
CA VAL A 214 1.96 -6.47 7.01
C VAL A 214 0.75 -7.39 7.03
N VAL A 215 -0.33 -6.95 6.38
CA VAL A 215 -1.58 -7.70 6.30
C VAL A 215 -1.94 -7.89 4.84
N THR A 216 -2.23 -9.13 4.46
CA THR A 216 -2.83 -9.46 3.17
C THR A 216 -4.28 -9.87 3.37
N PHE A 217 -5.16 -9.47 2.46
CA PHE A 217 -6.56 -9.91 2.47
C PHE A 217 -7.15 -9.91 1.06
N PRO A 218 -8.23 -10.67 0.80
CA PRO A 218 -8.84 -10.76 -0.53
C PRO A 218 -9.44 -9.41 -0.94
N ALA A 219 -9.24 -9.01 -2.20
CA ALA A 219 -9.75 -7.75 -2.75
C ALA A 219 -11.29 -7.68 -2.76
N GLU A 220 -11.95 -8.84 -2.66
CA GLU A 220 -13.40 -8.91 -2.51
C GLU A 220 -13.92 -8.50 -1.14
N ALA A 221 -13.07 -8.53 -0.11
CA ALA A 221 -13.41 -8.04 1.20
C ALA A 221 -13.72 -6.54 1.16
N PRO A 222 -14.67 -6.05 1.97
CA PRO A 222 -14.89 -4.63 2.12
C PRO A 222 -13.64 -3.93 2.65
N MET A 223 -13.37 -2.70 2.19
CA MET A 223 -12.24 -1.92 2.70
C MET A 223 -12.39 -1.71 4.22
N PRO A 224 -11.33 -1.97 5.00
CA PRO A 224 -11.39 -1.80 6.44
C PRO A 224 -11.36 -0.32 6.82
N ARG A 225 -12.00 0.02 7.95
CA ARG A 225 -11.71 1.27 8.65
C ARG A 225 -10.39 1.11 9.39
N VAL A 226 -9.49 2.08 9.27
CA VAL A 226 -8.21 2.09 9.98
C VAL A 226 -8.32 2.95 11.23
N ALA A 227 -8.15 2.35 12.40
CA ALA A 227 -8.18 3.05 13.68
C ALA A 227 -6.79 3.06 14.33
N ARG A 228 -6.21 4.25 14.48
CA ARG A 228 -4.89 4.45 15.09
C ARG A 228 -4.97 4.43 16.60
N ARG A 229 -3.88 4.04 17.28
CA ARG A 229 -3.81 4.09 18.76
C ARG A 229 -3.25 5.40 19.29
N HIS A 230 -2.43 6.09 18.50
CA HIS A 230 -1.87 7.40 18.84
C HIS A 230 -1.77 8.30 17.60
N ALA A 231 -1.46 9.58 17.83
CA ALA A 231 -1.11 10.49 16.75
C ALA A 231 0.28 10.14 16.20
N PHE A 232 0.47 10.34 14.90
CA PHE A 232 1.74 10.15 14.23
C PHE A 232 2.27 11.50 13.75
N GLY A 233 3.59 11.64 13.69
CA GLY A 233 4.27 12.83 13.20
C GLY A 233 5.31 12.50 12.12
N GLY A 234 5.93 13.54 11.59
CA GLY A 234 6.95 13.43 10.55
C GLY A 234 6.40 13.42 9.12
N ASP A 235 7.30 13.17 8.18
CA ASP A 235 7.02 13.07 6.76
C ASP A 235 7.75 11.85 6.16
N LEU A 236 7.50 11.57 4.88
CA LEU A 236 8.22 10.52 4.15
C LEU A 236 9.61 10.99 3.68
N GLY A 237 10.09 12.15 4.11
CA GLY A 237 11.27 12.83 3.61
C GLY A 237 11.01 13.67 2.36
N THR A 238 12.00 14.50 1.99
CA THR A 238 12.02 15.17 0.69
C THR A 238 12.28 14.17 -0.43
N LEU A 239 11.84 14.51 -1.65
CA LEU A 239 12.22 13.79 -2.86
C LEU A 239 13.76 13.78 -2.97
N ASP A 240 14.41 12.61 -2.97
CA ASP A 240 15.86 12.53 -3.14
C ASP A 240 16.19 12.08 -4.57
N THR A 241 16.86 12.97 -5.30
CA THR A 241 17.33 12.72 -6.67
C THR A 241 18.81 12.33 -6.70
N ARG A 242 19.42 12.03 -5.54
CA ARG A 242 20.84 11.66 -5.43
C ARG A 242 21.00 10.15 -5.35
N VAL A 243 22.27 9.73 -5.47
CA VAL A 243 22.72 8.34 -5.35
C VAL A 243 23.52 8.22 -4.06
N SER A 244 23.20 7.22 -3.26
CA SER A 244 23.76 7.00 -1.94
C SER A 244 25.19 6.53 -2.08
N PRO A 245 26.10 6.94 -1.16
CA PRO A 245 27.43 6.37 -1.08
C PRO A 245 27.46 4.85 -0.88
N LEU A 246 26.33 4.25 -0.47
CA LEU A 246 26.13 2.80 -0.32
C LEU A 246 25.98 2.08 -1.66
N LEU A 247 25.52 2.78 -2.71
CA LEU A 247 25.45 2.26 -4.07
C LEU A 247 26.70 2.71 -4.82
N ARG A 248 27.74 1.87 -4.83
CA ARG A 248 28.93 2.07 -5.67
C ARG A 248 28.81 1.19 -6.89
N GLY A 249 28.84 1.79 -8.08
CA GLY A 249 29.03 1.10 -9.35
C GLY A 249 30.45 0.56 -9.51
#